data_AF-A0A4U3AZI3-F1
#
_entry.id   AF-A0A4U3AZI3-F1
#
_cell.length_a   1.000
_cell.length_b   1.000
_cell.length_c   1.000
_cell.angle_alpha   90.00
_cell.angle_beta   90.00
_cell.angle_gamma   90.00
#
_symmetry.space_group_name_H-M   'P 1'
#
loop_
_entity.id
_entity.type
_entity.pdbx_description
1 polymer ?
#
loop_
_entity_poly.entity_id
_entity_poly.type
_entity_poly.pdbx_seq_one_letter_code
_entity_poly.pdbx_strand_id
1 'polypeptide(L)'
;MNSQQWTSKLGFVLAAAGSAIGLGAIWKFPYMAGIGGGGAFFLIFIGFTLLIGLPLLLAEFVIGRSTQKEAVDAYREIAPKTLWPWLGKLGIVTCFILLSF
;
A
#
# COMPACT_ATOMS: atom_id res chain seq x y z
N MET A 1 -21.17 -7.07 15.72
CA MET A 1 -20.10 -7.65 14.89
C MET A 1 -18.78 -7.32 15.56
N ASN A 2 -18.10 -8.29 16.16
CA ASN A 2 -16.79 -8.08 16.79
C ASN A 2 -15.74 -7.99 15.67
N SER A 3 -15.21 -6.80 15.38
CA SER A 3 -14.03 -6.69 14.51
C SER A 3 -12.85 -7.33 15.24
N GLN A 4 -12.21 -8.32 14.61
CA GLN A 4 -11.01 -8.95 15.16
C GLN A 4 -9.87 -7.93 15.09
N GLN A 5 -9.57 -7.27 16.20
CA GLN A 5 -8.52 -6.28 16.31
C GLN A 5 -7.20 -6.98 16.63
N TRP A 6 -6.09 -6.49 16.06
CA TRP A 6 -4.75 -6.99 16.36
C TRP A 6 -4.43 -6.94 17.86
N THR A 7 -4.02 -8.07 18.42
CA THR A 7 -3.64 -8.21 19.84
C THR A 7 -2.43 -7.33 20.21
N SER A 8 -1.52 -7.06 19.26
CA SER A 8 -0.32 -6.26 19.49
C SER A 8 -0.09 -5.25 18.36
N LYS A 9 0.19 -3.99 18.74
CA LYS A 9 0.60 -2.93 17.80
C LYS A 9 1.87 -3.28 17.04
N LEU A 10 2.83 -3.92 17.72
CA LEU A 10 4.06 -4.38 17.07
C LEU A 10 3.77 -5.49 16.07
N GLY A 11 2.88 -6.43 16.41
CA GLY A 11 2.46 -7.49 15.49
C GLY A 11 1.85 -6.93 14.21
N PHE A 12 1.00 -5.91 14.34
CA PHE A 12 0.43 -5.20 13.19
C PHE A 12 1.49 -4.54 12.31
N VAL A 13 2.41 -3.77 12.92
CA VAL A 13 3.49 -3.07 12.18
C VAL A 13 4.39 -4.07 11.46
N LEU A 14 4.75 -5.18 12.10
CA LEU A 14 5.59 -6.21 11.50
C LEU A 14 4.89 -6.94 10.36
N ALA A 15 3.60 -7.26 10.51
CA ALA A 15 2.81 -7.88 9.44
C ALA A 15 2.68 -6.94 8.22
N ALA A 16 2.42 -5.65 8.46
CA ALA A 16 2.37 -4.64 7.40
C ALA A 16 3.73 -4.45 6.70
N ALA A 17 4.81 -4.35 7.48
CA ALA A 17 6.17 -4.23 6.92
C ALA A 17 6.56 -5.47 6.10
N GLY A 18 6.25 -6.67 6.61
CA GLY A 18 6.52 -7.93 5.90
C GLY A 18 5.72 -8.04 4.59
N SER A 19 4.47 -7.57 4.56
CA SER A 19 3.66 -7.53 3.34
C SER A 19 4.14 -6.49 2.33
N ALA A 20 4.75 -5.39 2.79
CA ALA A 20 5.18 -4.29 1.91
C ALA A 20 6.57 -4.53 1.30
N ILE A 21 7.45 -5.26 1.98
CA ILE A 21 8.82 -5.52 1.52
C ILE A 21 8.84 -6.75 0.61
N GLY A 22 8.82 -6.51 -0.70
CA GLY A 22 8.95 -7.57 -1.72
C GLY A 22 10.37 -7.77 -2.25
N LEU A 23 10.54 -8.78 -3.12
CA LEU A 23 11.81 -9.07 -3.81
C LEU A 23 12.40 -7.83 -4.50
N GLY A 24 11.57 -6.98 -5.10
CA GLY A 24 12.03 -5.76 -5.78
C GLY A 24 12.86 -4.83 -4.88
N ALA A 25 12.54 -4.74 -3.59
CA ALA A 25 13.31 -3.94 -2.64
C ALA A 25 14.71 -4.54 -2.38
N ILE A 26 14.85 -5.86 -2.51
CA ILE A 26 16.09 -6.58 -2.19
C ILE A 26 17.11 -6.48 -3.33
N TRP A 27 16.68 -6.60 -4.59
CA TRP A 27 17.62 -6.69 -5.72
C TRP A 27 17.44 -5.57 -6.76
N LYS A 28 16.20 -5.22 -7.11
CA LYS A 28 15.94 -4.22 -8.16
C LYS A 28 16.32 -2.82 -7.69
N PHE A 29 16.05 -2.52 -6.42
CA PHE A 29 16.40 -1.22 -5.84
C PHE A 29 17.92 -0.99 -5.78
N PRO A 30 18.76 -1.89 -5.21
CA PRO A 30 20.22 -1.71 -5.26
C PRO A 30 20.77 -1.62 -6.67
N TYR A 31 20.22 -2.42 -7.60
CA TYR A 31 20.61 -2.36 -9.01
C TYR A 31 20.32 -0.98 -9.62
N MET A 32 19.10 -0.46 -9.45
CA MET A 32 18.70 0.86 -9.95
C MET A 32 19.48 1.99 -9.29
N ALA A 33 19.75 1.90 -7.99
CA ALA A 33 20.61 2.85 -7.30
C ALA A 33 22.03 2.80 -7.88
N GLY A 34 22.60 1.61 -8.11
CA GLY A 34 23.93 1.44 -8.68
C GLY A 34 24.09 2.08 -10.07
N ILE A 35 23.13 1.87 -10.98
CA ILE A 35 23.19 2.44 -12.33
C ILE A 35 22.66 3.88 -12.41
N GLY A 36 21.83 4.30 -11.46
CA GLY A 36 21.12 5.58 -11.46
C GLY A 36 21.85 6.75 -10.79
N GLY A 37 23.15 6.62 -10.51
CA GLY A 37 23.93 7.67 -9.83
C GLY A 37 24.05 7.47 -8.32
N GLY A 38 23.85 6.26 -7.82
CA GLY A 38 24.15 5.84 -6.45
C GLY A 38 23.37 6.62 -5.39
N GLY A 39 24.11 7.37 -4.57
CA GLY A 39 23.55 8.17 -3.49
C GLY A 39 22.60 9.28 -3.96
N ALA A 40 22.83 9.86 -5.15
CA ALA A 40 21.94 10.89 -5.69
C ALA A 40 20.54 10.32 -6.00
N PHE A 41 20.49 9.11 -6.59
CA PHE A 41 19.24 8.39 -6.79
C PHE A 41 18.55 8.09 -5.46
N PHE A 42 19.30 7.67 -4.44
CA PHE A 42 18.77 7.35 -3.12
C PHE A 42 18.08 8.56 -2.46
N LEU A 43 18.68 9.75 -2.54
CA LEU A 43 18.09 10.97 -1.99
C LEU A 43 16.80 11.35 -2.70
N ILE A 44 16.79 11.29 -4.04
CA ILE A 44 15.59 11.55 -4.85
C ILE A 44 14.49 10.54 -4.53
N PHE A 45 14.85 9.26 -4.40
CA PHE A 45 13.94 8.19 -4.02
C PHE A 45 13.29 8.43 -2.66
N ILE A 46 14.07 8.82 -1.64
CA ILE A 46 13.52 9.20 -0.33
C ILE A 46 12.59 10.41 -0.47
N GLY A 47 12.98 11.42 -1.24
CA GLY A 47 12.16 12.60 -1.50
C GLY A 47 10.78 12.23 -2.06
N PHE A 48 10.72 11.44 -3.14
CA PHE A 48 9.46 10.97 -3.70
C PHE A 48 8.71 10.01 -2.77
N THR A 49 9.41 9.18 -2.01
CA THR A 49 8.79 8.28 -1.03
C THR A 49 8.06 9.08 0.06
N LEU A 50 8.67 10.15 0.56
CA LEU A 50 8.06 11.00 1.59
C LEU A 50 6.97 11.92 1.04
N LEU A 51 7.11 12.40 -0.21
CA LEU A 51 6.15 13.35 -0.79
C LEU A 51 4.96 12.68 -1.47
N ILE A 52 5.11 11.45 -1.96
CA ILE A 52 4.06 10.74 -2.71
C ILE A 52 3.69 9.45 -1.99
N GLY A 53 4.68 8.59 -1.72
CA GLY A 53 4.44 7.27 -1.12
C GLY A 53 3.78 7.35 0.26
N LEU A 54 4.32 8.17 1.16
CA LEU A 54 3.83 8.30 2.52
C LEU A 54 2.41 8.93 2.57
N PRO A 55 2.10 10.04 1.86
CA PRO A 55 0.74 10.56 1.82
C PRO A 55 -0.27 9.59 1.22
N LEU A 56 0.12 8.84 0.18
CA LEU A 56 -0.76 7.82 -0.42
C LEU A 56 -1.07 6.70 0.59
N LEU A 57 -0.05 6.19 1.27
CA LEU A 57 -0.19 5.17 2.31
C LEU A 57 -1.09 5.67 3.45
N LEU A 58 -0.88 6.90 3.92
CA LEU A 58 -1.70 7.51 4.96
C LEU A 58 -3.16 7.68 4.52
N ALA A 59 -3.40 8.08 3.27
CA ALA A 59 -4.75 8.20 2.73
C ALA A 59 -5.47 6.85 2.74
N GLU A 60 -4.79 5.78 2.34
CA GLU A 60 -5.33 4.42 2.35
C GLU A 60 -5.62 3.93 3.77
N PHE A 61 -4.72 4.21 4.72
CA PHE A 61 -4.97 3.94 6.14
C PHE A 61 -6.15 4.71 6.71
N VAL A 62 -6.32 5.98 6.37
CA VAL A 62 -7.45 6.80 6.83
C VAL A 62 -8.75 6.23 6.28
N ILE A 63 -8.80 5.89 5.00
CA ILE A 63 -9.97 5.26 4.36
C ILE A 63 -10.31 3.96 5.08
N GLY A 64 -9.39 3.00 5.15
CA GLY A 64 -9.64 1.70 5.77
C GLY A 64 -9.98 1.79 7.26
N ARG A 65 -9.36 2.72 7.99
CA ARG A 65 -9.66 2.91 9.42
C ARG A 65 -11.02 3.56 9.66
N SER A 66 -11.45 4.47 8.78
CA SER A 66 -12.74 5.15 8.91
C SER A 66 -13.93 4.24 8.59
N THR A 67 -13.79 3.36 7.59
CA THR A 67 -14.89 2.47 7.15
C THR A 67 -14.87 1.11 7.85
N GLN A 68 -13.70 0.65 8.32
CA GLN A 68 -13.49 -0.71 8.85
C GLN A 68 -14.00 -1.79 7.89
N LYS A 69 -13.89 -1.55 6.58
CA LYS A 69 -14.39 -2.39 5.49
C LYS A 69 -13.32 -2.65 4.44
N GLU A 70 -13.55 -3.70 3.67
CA GLU A 70 -12.75 -4.05 2.48
C GLU A 70 -12.79 -2.94 1.42
N ALA A 71 -11.79 -2.89 0.55
CA ALA A 71 -11.59 -1.79 -0.41
C ALA A 71 -12.84 -1.42 -1.23
N VAL A 72 -13.56 -2.40 -1.78
CA VAL A 72 -14.76 -2.15 -2.60
C VAL A 72 -15.89 -1.53 -1.77
N ASP A 73 -16.12 -2.05 -0.57
CA ASP A 73 -17.21 -1.59 0.30
C ASP A 73 -16.86 -0.26 0.98
N ALA A 74 -15.58 -0.03 1.28
CA ALA A 74 -15.08 1.26 1.75
C ALA A 74 -15.36 2.38 0.74
N TYR A 75 -15.05 2.16 -0.54
CA TYR A 75 -15.36 3.15 -1.59
C TYR A 75 -16.87 3.34 -1.82
N ARG A 76 -17.68 2.28 -1.63
CA ARG A 76 -19.15 2.39 -1.72
C ARG A 76 -19.74 3.25 -0.61
N GLU A 77 -19.15 3.20 0.58
CA GLU A 77 -19.60 3.98 1.74
C GLU A 77 -19.14 5.43 1.68
N ILE A 78 -17.88 5.68 1.32
CA ILE A 78 -17.32 7.03 1.28
C ILE A 78 -17.84 7.83 0.08
N ALA A 79 -18.01 7.18 -1.07
CA ALA A 79 -18.43 7.84 -2.32
C ALA A 79 -19.62 7.09 -2.96
N PRO A 80 -20.81 7.10 -2.34
CA PRO A 80 -21.98 6.40 -2.86
C PRO A 80 -22.39 6.96 -4.22
N LYS A 81 -22.86 6.08 -5.13
CA LYS A 81 -23.29 6.41 -6.51
C LYS A 81 -22.21 6.96 -7.44
N THR A 82 -20.94 6.83 -7.07
CA THR A 82 -19.82 7.19 -7.95
C THR A 82 -19.19 5.96 -8.59
N LEU A 83 -18.21 6.19 -9.49
CA LEU A 83 -17.41 5.12 -10.09
C LEU A 83 -16.26 4.65 -9.18
N TRP A 84 -16.04 5.26 -8.02
CA TRP A 84 -14.95 4.90 -7.10
C TRP A 84 -14.94 3.42 -6.66
N PRO A 85 -16.07 2.72 -6.46
CA PRO A 85 -16.07 1.29 -6.18
C PRO A 85 -15.43 0.42 -7.28
N TRP A 86 -15.36 0.91 -8.53
CA TRP A 86 -14.63 0.21 -9.59
C TRP A 86 -13.13 0.18 -9.33
N LEU A 87 -12.58 1.23 -8.71
CA LEU A 87 -11.17 1.27 -8.34
C LEU A 87 -10.82 0.17 -7.31
N GLY A 88 -11.70 -0.05 -6.33
CA GLY A 88 -11.57 -1.17 -5.39
C GLY A 88 -11.60 -2.54 -6.09
N LYS A 89 -12.48 -2.72 -7.08
CA LYS A 89 -12.54 -3.97 -7.86
C LYS A 89 -11.28 -4.17 -8.70
N LEU A 90 -10.76 -3.11 -9.32
CA LEU A 90 -9.50 -3.14 -10.07
C LEU A 90 -8.35 -3.55 -9.17
N GLY A 91 -8.30 -3.07 -7.92
CA GLY A 91 -7.30 -3.49 -6.94
C GLY A 91 -7.34 -5.01 -6.69
N ILE A 92 -8.53 -5.57 -6.46
CA ILE A 92 -8.70 -7.02 -6.26
C ILE A 92 -8.24 -7.82 -7.48
N VAL A 93 -8.62 -7.41 -8.69
CA VAL A 93 -8.20 -8.07 -9.94
C VAL A 93 -6.68 -8.00 -10.10
N THR A 94 -6.08 -6.85 -9.78
CA THR A 94 -4.63 -6.65 -9.85
C THR A 94 -3.91 -7.59 -8.88
N CYS A 95 -4.38 -7.70 -7.63
CA CYS A 95 -3.82 -8.65 -6.66
C CYS A 95 -3.96 -10.10 -7.11
N PHE A 96 -5.10 -10.46 -7.72
CA PHE A 96 -5.31 -11.81 -8.25
C PHE A 96 -4.32 -12.16 -9.37
N ILE A 97 -4.10 -11.24 -10.31
CA ILE A 97 -3.11 -11.41 -11.39
C ILE A 97 -1.68 -11.45 -10.83
N LEU A 98 -1.39 -10.64 -9.81
CA LEU A 98 -0.07 -10.64 -9.18
C LEU A 98 0.25 -11.99 -8.51
N LEU A 99 -0.76 -12.68 -7.97
CA LEU A 99 -0.62 -14.00 -7.35
C LEU A 99 -0.62 -15.17 -8.36
N SER A 100 -0.90 -14.93 -9.64
CA SER A 100 -0.94 -16.02 -10.64
C SER A 100 0.45 -16.43 -11.14
N PHE A 101 1.49 -15.71 -10.76
CA PHE A 101 2.89 -15.97 -11.09
C PHE A 101 3.72 -16.02 -9.80
#